data_AF-A0A9E5HVR2-F1
#
_entry.id   AF-A0A9E5HVR2-F1
#
_cell.length_a   1.000
_cell.length_b   1.000
_cell.length_c   1.000
_cell.angle_alpha   90.00
_cell.angle_beta   90.00
_cell.angle_gamma   90.00
#
_symmetry.space_group_name_H-M   'P 1'
#
loop_
_entity.id
_entity.type
_entity.pdbx_description
1 polymer ?
#
loop_
_entity_poly.entity_id
_entity_poly.type
_entity_poly.pdbx_seq_one_letter_code
_entity_poly.pdbx_strand_id
1 'polypeptide(L)'
;LLKKAEQKHSADWNNLMGFSLRKKSPPDLSNAEVFYKAALALDPLHRGALEYYGELLLIRNDLTGAEALLNRLGKACPLDCEEYRDLKAGITSFKLRK
;
A
#
# COMPACT_ATOMS: atom_id res chain seq x y z
N LEU A 1 -11.15 10.57 -27.34
CA LEU A 1 -9.98 11.19 -26.68
C LEU A 1 -10.18 11.43 -25.15
N LEU A 2 -11.26 10.94 -24.53
CA LEU A 2 -11.55 11.16 -23.10
C LEU A 2 -10.81 10.24 -22.11
N LYS A 3 -10.14 9.17 -22.57
CA LYS A 3 -9.54 8.15 -21.69
C LYS A 3 -8.27 8.58 -20.91
N LYS A 4 -7.62 9.70 -21.27
CA LYS A 4 -6.34 10.11 -20.67
C LYS A 4 -6.49 10.90 -19.36
N ALA A 5 -7.63 11.57 -19.15
CA ALA A 5 -7.89 12.34 -17.94
C ALA A 5 -8.35 11.44 -16.77
N GLU A 6 -9.16 10.41 -17.05
CA GLU A 6 -9.62 9.44 -16.04
C GLU A 6 -8.47 8.61 -15.45
N GLN A 7 -7.39 8.38 -16.21
CA GLN A 7 -6.20 7.69 -15.71
C GLN A 7 -5.44 8.49 -14.65
N LYS A 8 -5.53 9.83 -14.62
CA LYS A 8 -4.81 10.67 -13.65
C LYS A 8 -5.36 10.61 -12.23
N HIS A 9 -6.43 9.83 -12.01
CA HIS A 9 -7.03 9.63 -10.71
C HIS A 9 -7.46 8.17 -10.49
N SER A 10 -6.97 7.22 -11.27
CA SER A 10 -7.27 5.81 -11.04
C SER A 10 -6.65 5.32 -9.72
N ALA A 11 -7.12 4.19 -9.20
CA ALA A 11 -6.51 3.55 -8.04
C ALA A 11 -5.03 3.20 -8.32
N ASP A 12 -4.71 2.71 -9.52
CA ASP A 12 -3.33 2.45 -9.96
C ASP A 12 -2.46 3.71 -9.97
N TRP A 13 -3.00 4.83 -10.46
CA TRP A 13 -2.26 6.09 -10.50
C TRP A 13 -1.96 6.60 -9.10
N ASN A 14 -2.96 6.56 -8.21
CA ASN A 14 -2.78 6.92 -6.80
C ASN A 14 -1.77 5.97 -6.13
N ASN A 15 -1.83 4.66 -6.38
CA ASN A 15 -0.85 3.70 -5.89
C ASN A 15 0.57 4.04 -6.36
N LEU A 16 0.75 4.36 -7.64
CA LEU A 16 2.04 4.75 -8.22
C LEU A 16 2.58 6.04 -7.60
N MET A 17 1.73 7.03 -7.35
CA MET A 17 2.11 8.27 -6.66
C MET A 17 2.55 7.99 -5.22
N GLY A 18 1.78 7.18 -4.49
CA GLY A 18 2.14 6.74 -3.14
C GLY A 18 3.48 6.02 -3.11
N PHE A 19 3.71 5.09 -4.03
CA PHE A 19 4.98 4.36 -4.18
C PHE A 19 6.15 5.31 -4.43
N SER A 20 5.99 6.21 -5.41
CA SER A 20 7.03 7.15 -5.81
C SER A 20 7.44 8.07 -4.65
N LEU A 21 6.45 8.60 -3.91
CA LEU A 21 6.70 9.47 -2.77
C LEU A 21 7.36 8.74 -1.59
N ARG A 22 6.99 7.49 -1.34
CA ARG A 22 7.60 6.64 -0.30
C ARG A 22 9.05 6.28 -0.63
N LYS A 23 9.38 6.09 -1.91
CA LYS A 23 10.72 5.67 -2.37
C LYS A 23 11.67 6.83 -2.71
N LYS A 24 11.18 8.07 -2.81
CA LYS A 24 12.04 9.24 -3.07
C LYS A 24 13.02 9.50 -1.91
N SER A 25 14.05 10.31 -2.15
CA SER A 25 15.05 10.67 -1.14
C SER A 25 15.07 12.19 -0.90
N PRO A 26 14.76 12.69 0.32
CA PRO A 26 14.21 11.93 1.45
C PRO A 26 12.75 11.50 1.22
N PRO A 27 12.29 10.38 1.83
CA PRO A 27 10.91 9.91 1.68
C PRO A 27 9.88 10.92 2.17
N ASP A 28 8.74 11.01 1.47
CA ASP A 28 7.58 11.79 1.89
C ASP A 28 6.43 10.88 2.23
N LEU A 29 6.50 10.35 3.44
CA LEU A 29 5.56 9.35 3.95
C LEU A 29 4.16 9.93 4.14
N SER A 30 4.05 11.22 4.47
CA SER A 30 2.75 11.88 4.69
C SER A 30 1.96 11.98 3.39
N ASN A 31 2.57 12.47 2.31
CA ASN A 31 1.88 12.50 1.03
C ASN A 31 1.69 11.10 0.45
N ALA A 32 2.66 10.19 0.63
CA ALA A 32 2.50 8.80 0.18
C ALA A 32 1.25 8.13 0.77
N GLU A 33 1.01 8.31 2.08
CA GLU A 33 -0.19 7.79 2.74
C GLU A 33 -1.48 8.38 2.16
N VAL A 34 -1.52 9.69 1.88
CA VAL A 34 -2.70 10.34 1.26
C VAL A 34 -3.05 9.64 -0.05
N PHE A 35 -2.05 9.37 -0.89
CA PHE A 35 -2.27 8.69 -2.17
C PHE A 35 -2.69 7.22 -1.99
N TYR A 36 -2.09 6.44 -1.09
CA TYR A 36 -2.58 5.07 -0.85
C TYR A 36 -4.02 5.05 -0.33
N LYS A 37 -4.39 5.97 0.57
CA LYS A 37 -5.78 6.11 1.02
C LYS A 37 -6.71 6.47 -0.12
N ALA A 38 -6.31 7.36 -1.02
CA ALA A 38 -7.08 7.70 -2.21
C ALA A 38 -7.25 6.48 -3.15
N ALA A 39 -6.19 5.69 -3.36
CA ALA A 39 -6.28 4.44 -4.12
C ALA A 39 -7.28 3.46 -3.51
N LEU A 40 -7.23 3.27 -2.19
CA LEU A 40 -8.12 2.35 -1.45
C LEU A 40 -9.55 2.87 -1.30
N ALA A 41 -9.78 4.18 -1.44
CA ALA A 41 -11.12 4.75 -1.52
C ALA A 41 -11.79 4.46 -2.88
N LEU A 42 -11.00 4.40 -3.95
CA LEU A 42 -11.46 4.09 -5.31
C LEU A 42 -11.62 2.59 -5.54
N ASP A 43 -10.65 1.81 -5.07
CA ASP A 43 -10.68 0.34 -5.10
C ASP A 43 -10.24 -0.21 -3.73
N PRO A 44 -11.20 -0.59 -2.86
CA PRO A 44 -10.92 -1.12 -1.54
C PRO A 44 -10.11 -2.43 -1.51
N LEU A 45 -10.03 -3.14 -2.64
CA LEU A 45 -9.31 -4.40 -2.83
C LEU A 45 -8.02 -4.23 -3.65
N HIS A 46 -7.59 -3.00 -3.92
CA HIS A 46 -6.39 -2.73 -4.70
C HIS A 46 -5.14 -3.29 -4.02
N ARG A 47 -4.60 -4.39 -4.56
CA ARG A 47 -3.58 -5.22 -3.91
C ARG A 47 -2.29 -4.46 -3.60
N GLY A 48 -1.71 -3.80 -4.59
CA GLY A 48 -0.46 -3.03 -4.40
C GLY A 48 -0.62 -1.85 -3.42
N ALA A 49 -1.80 -1.23 -3.35
CA ALA A 49 -2.04 -0.13 -2.42
C ALA A 49 -2.19 -0.64 -0.98
N LEU A 50 -2.83 -1.79 -0.78
CA LEU A 50 -2.91 -2.46 0.53
C LEU A 50 -1.52 -2.85 1.03
N GLU A 51 -0.71 -3.47 0.17
CA GLU A 51 0.68 -3.86 0.49
C GLU A 51 1.55 -2.65 0.82
N TYR A 52 1.71 -1.72 -0.11
CA TYR A 52 2.63 -0.60 0.07
C TYR A 52 2.22 0.35 1.20
N TYR A 53 0.92 0.47 1.47
CA TYR A 53 0.47 1.19 2.65
C TYR A 53 0.83 0.43 3.94
N GLY A 54 0.69 -0.90 3.96
CA GLY A 54 1.15 -1.72 5.08
C GLY A 54 2.65 -1.56 5.34
N GLU A 55 3.48 -1.57 4.30
CA GLU A 55 4.92 -1.30 4.44
C GLU A 55 5.21 0.09 5.00
N LEU A 56 4.45 1.11 4.57
CA LEU A 56 4.57 2.47 5.10
C LEU A 56 4.23 2.53 6.59
N LEU A 57 3.19 1.82 7.03
CA LEU A 57 2.82 1.77 8.44
C LEU A 57 3.90 1.11 9.29
N LEU A 58 4.58 0.07 8.79
CA LEU A 58 5.74 -0.50 9.47
C LEU A 58 6.90 0.51 9.62
N ILE A 59 7.18 1.32 8.59
CA ILE A 59 8.19 2.40 8.69
C ILE A 59 7.82 3.39 9.83
N ARG A 60 6.53 3.62 10.05
CA ARG A 60 6.00 4.48 11.12
C ARG A 60 5.82 3.78 12.47
N ASN A 61 6.27 2.53 12.61
CA ASN A 61 6.06 1.69 13.79
C ASN A 61 4.59 1.37 14.11
N ASP A 62 3.69 1.45 13.13
CA ASP A 62 2.30 1.03 13.26
C ASP A 62 2.13 -0.42 12.78
N LEU A 63 2.45 -1.36 13.68
CA LEU A 63 2.30 -2.80 13.42
C LEU A 63 0.84 -3.21 13.28
N THR A 64 -0.04 -2.68 14.14
CA THR A 64 -1.46 -3.04 14.16
C THR A 64 -2.15 -2.63 12.86
N GLY A 65 -1.85 -1.44 12.34
CA GLY A 65 -2.37 -0.99 11.05
C GLY A 65 -1.85 -1.83 9.87
N ALA A 66 -0.57 -2.22 9.89
CA ALA A 66 -0.01 -3.09 8.86
C ALA A 66 -0.68 -4.48 8.85
N GLU A 67 -0.92 -5.08 10.02
CA GLU A 67 -1.64 -6.36 10.14
C GLU A 67 -3.09 -6.27 9.66
N ALA A 68 -3.77 -5.14 9.93
CA ALA A 68 -5.12 -4.90 9.42
C ALA A 68 -5.16 -4.84 7.89
N LEU A 69 -4.16 -4.21 7.25
CA LEU A 69 -4.03 -4.18 5.79
C LEU A 69 -3.71 -5.56 5.22
N LEU A 70 -2.86 -6.35 5.89
CA LEU A 70 -2.60 -7.74 5.48
C LEU A 70 -3.88 -8.59 5.50
N ASN A 71 -4.73 -8.45 6.52
CA ASN A 71 -6.01 -9.15 6.58
C ASN A 71 -6.92 -8.78 5.39
N ARG A 72 -7.00 -7.48 5.06
CA ARG A 72 -7.74 -7.01 3.88
C ARG A 72 -7.17 -7.58 2.59
N LEU A 73 -5.84 -7.62 2.47
CA LEU A 73 -5.15 -8.14 1.30
C LEU A 73 -5.42 -9.64 1.08
N GLY A 74 -5.50 -10.42 2.16
CA GLY A 74 -5.91 -11.83 2.08
C GLY A 74 -7.32 -12.05 1.55
N LYS A 75 -8.22 -11.06 1.67
CA LYS A 75 -9.56 -11.09 1.04
C LYS A 75 -9.53 -10.65 -0.42
N ALA A 76 -8.60 -9.76 -0.78
CA ALA A 76 -8.45 -9.22 -2.13
C ALA A 76 -7.79 -10.22 -3.11
N CYS A 77 -7.07 -11.22 -2.60
CA CYS A 77 -6.57 -12.32 -3.40
C CYS A 77 -6.71 -13.68 -2.69
N PRO A 78 -7.68 -14.53 -3.08
CA PRO A 78 -7.69 -15.92 -2.66
C PRO A 78 -6.51 -16.63 -3.35
N LEU A 79 -5.65 -17.27 -2.55
CA LEU A 79 -4.35 -17.90 -2.93
C LEU A 79 -3.18 -16.90 -2.97
N ASP A 80 -2.50 -16.74 -1.82
CA ASP A 80 -1.16 -16.13 -1.61
C ASP A 80 -0.58 -15.37 -2.82
N CYS A 81 -1.09 -14.18 -3.13
CA CYS A 81 -0.44 -13.33 -4.13
C CYS A 81 0.89 -12.77 -3.64
N GLU A 82 1.67 -12.23 -4.56
CA GLU A 82 2.98 -11.64 -4.27
C GLU A 82 2.87 -10.55 -3.21
N GLU A 83 1.92 -9.64 -3.37
CA GLU A 83 1.69 -8.52 -2.46
C GLU A 83 1.39 -8.98 -1.02
N TYR A 84 0.65 -10.08 -0.88
CA TYR A 84 0.35 -10.66 0.43
C TYR A 84 1.61 -11.25 1.08
N ARG A 85 2.42 -11.98 0.30
CA ARG A 85 3.66 -12.58 0.80
C ARG A 85 4.66 -11.50 1.22
N ASP A 86 4.78 -10.44 0.45
CA ASP A 86 5.72 -9.35 0.70
C ASP A 86 5.36 -8.58 1.97
N LEU A 87 4.10 -8.17 2.12
CA LEU A 87 3.65 -7.51 3.35
C LEU A 87 3.79 -8.43 4.57
N LYS A 88 3.44 -9.73 4.44
CA LYS A 88 3.59 -10.71 5.53
C LYS A 88 5.06 -10.89 5.94
N ALA A 89 5.98 -10.92 4.97
CA ALA A 89 7.41 -10.98 5.22
C ALA A 89 7.93 -9.70 5.90
N GLY A 90 7.44 -8.52 5.47
CA GLY A 90 7.73 -7.23 6.10
C GLY A 90 7.30 -7.18 7.56
N ILE A 91 6.08 -7.62 7.87
CA ILE A 91 5.55 -7.71 9.24
C ILE A 91 6.39 -8.67 10.10
N THR A 92 6.72 -9.84 9.56
CA THR A 92 7.54 -10.84 10.27
C THR A 92 8.92 -10.27 10.60
N SER A 93 9.57 -9.63 9.63
CA SER A 93 10.87 -8.99 9.81
C SER A 93 10.81 -7.82 10.80
N PHE A 94 9.72 -7.05 10.82
CA PHE A 94 9.53 -5.98 11.79
C PHE A 94 9.44 -6.53 13.22
N LYS A 95 8.68 -7.61 13.45
CA LYS A 95 8.54 -8.26 14.76
C LYS A 95 9.85 -8.83 15.29
N LEU A 96 10.74 -9.31 14.42
CA LEU A 96 12.04 -9.85 14.81
C LEU A 96 13.08 -8.79 15.20
N ARG A 97 12.88 -7.54 14.78
CA ARG A 97 13.80 -6.42 15.06
C ARG A 97 13.43 -5.62 16.31
N LYS A 98 12.28 -5.90 16.91
CA LYS A 98 11.74 -5.25 18.11
C LYS A 98 11.89 -6.20 19.29
#